data_AF-A0A6P8Q2T6-F1
#
_entry.id   AF-A0A6P8Q2T6-F1
#
_cell.length_a   1.000
_cell.length_b   1.000
_cell.length_c   1.000
_cell.angle_alpha   90.00
_cell.angle_beta   90.00
_cell.angle_gamma   90.00
#
_symmetry.space_group_name_H-M   'P 1'
#
loop_
_entity.id
_entity.type
_entity.pdbx_description
1 polymer ?
#
loop_
_entity_poly.entity_id
_entity_poly.type
_entity_poly.pdbx_seq_one_letter_code
_entity_poly.pdbx_strand_id
1 'polypeptide(L)'
;MRRKVPPHNGKLCFLRSRAWGRQVNAKCHTDPAPEHGQPHLGLGIRIRRQGTCFLGGERRGQKTPLIWKFPGNGSCSLDSSSAVSNVRGRNSSGRQQNTFARLARPAMRLKMRGLLPLLASVCLASLHAGLGSSRVITKNKASTPGPRHLLEPIYEVIHTQRGANVTLPCVLRTRPRVYKVKWTKINPTDALENIILITNGQQRKNYNQLSWRVRLRRGHRNDASLVITDVRLEDDGKYRCQLVNGLEDESLFLNLRLDGVVFPYQARLGRYLFNYFDARQKCEEQDALLATSAQLYQAWTEGLDWCNAGWLLDGTVQYPIIQTRGPCGGNIPPGIRTYGPKDSKKDRYDAFCFTSTIKGHVYFIPAPMNFEEAVLACQKQGATISKVGQLYAAWKFLHLDHCDGGWLEDSSVRFPIVNPRDRCGGLPDPGVRSFGFPDKAKRIYGVYCYTQKGGGEWRG
;
A
#
# COMPACT_ATOMS: atom_id res chain seq x y z
N MET A 1 14.45 58.29 -2.75
CA MET A 1 15.81 58.87 -2.83
C MET A 1 16.85 57.75 -2.67
N ARG A 2 17.88 57.77 -3.54
CA ARG A 2 19.27 57.23 -3.47
C ARG A 2 19.64 56.29 -2.29
N ARG A 3 20.52 55.28 -2.35
CA ARG A 3 21.29 54.46 -3.34
C ARG A 3 22.12 53.48 -2.47
N LYS A 4 22.39 52.26 -2.98
CA LYS A 4 23.58 51.36 -2.80
C LYS A 4 24.00 50.76 -1.42
N VAL A 5 23.78 49.43 -1.26
CA VAL A 5 24.76 48.26 -1.29
C VAL A 5 25.99 48.27 -0.34
N PRO A 6 26.45 47.11 0.24
CA PRO A 6 26.06 46.42 1.50
C PRO A 6 27.25 46.37 2.53
N PRO A 7 27.24 45.48 3.54
CA PRO A 7 28.50 44.77 3.82
C PRO A 7 28.37 43.27 4.17
N HIS A 8 29.55 42.66 4.10
CA HIS A 8 29.92 41.25 4.21
C HIS A 8 29.63 40.54 5.55
N ASN A 9 29.49 39.21 5.42
CA ASN A 9 29.97 38.12 6.29
C ASN A 9 30.46 38.49 7.70
N GLY A 10 29.69 38.05 8.71
CA GLY A 10 30.15 37.92 10.09
C GLY A 10 29.63 36.60 10.69
N LYS A 11 30.55 35.65 10.90
CA LYS A 11 30.34 34.44 11.70
C LYS A 11 30.05 34.83 13.14
N LEU A 12 29.06 34.20 13.78
CA LEU A 12 28.88 34.23 15.23
C LEU A 12 29.06 32.81 15.79
N CYS A 13 29.93 32.70 16.78
CA CYS A 13 30.26 31.49 17.54
C CYS A 13 29.74 31.60 18.99
N PHE A 14 29.62 30.40 19.62
CA PHE A 14 29.43 30.06 21.04
C PHE A 14 27.97 30.00 21.55
N LEU A 15 27.50 28.96 22.25
CA LEU A 15 28.12 28.17 23.34
C LEU A 15 27.80 26.65 23.30
N ARG A 16 28.76 25.87 23.84
CA ARG A 16 28.72 24.43 24.14
C ARG A 16 28.16 24.18 25.55
N SER A 17 27.52 23.03 25.76
CA SER A 17 27.66 22.25 27.01
C SER A 17 28.30 20.91 26.68
N ARG A 18 29.38 20.59 27.41
CA ARG A 18 30.23 19.38 27.28
C ARG A 18 29.53 18.16 27.88
N ALA A 19 29.82 16.96 27.36
CA ALA A 19 30.66 15.98 28.07
C ALA A 19 30.96 14.74 27.20
N TRP A 20 32.11 14.11 27.51
CA TRP A 20 32.66 12.82 27.04
C TRP A 20 33.43 12.82 25.72
N GLY A 21 34.75 12.69 25.89
CA GLY A 21 35.76 12.84 24.86
C GLY A 21 36.03 11.60 24.01
N ARG A 22 36.53 11.88 22.81
CA ARG A 22 37.55 11.12 22.07
C ARG A 22 38.03 12.02 20.91
N GLN A 23 39.34 12.14 20.75
CA GLN A 23 39.99 12.86 19.65
C GLN A 23 39.69 12.13 18.32
N VAL A 24 39.29 12.91 17.30
CA VAL A 24 39.40 12.49 15.90
C VAL A 24 39.96 13.68 15.11
N ASN A 25 41.15 13.50 14.54
CA ASN A 25 41.79 14.46 13.65
C ASN A 25 41.04 14.51 12.31
N ALA A 26 40.58 15.69 11.90
CA ALA A 26 40.03 15.95 10.57
C ALA A 26 41.12 16.60 9.70
N LYS A 27 41.41 16.02 8.53
CA LYS A 27 42.16 16.67 7.45
C LYS A 27 41.20 16.93 6.30
N CYS A 28 41.00 18.21 5.97
CA CYS A 28 40.29 18.66 4.78
C CYS A 28 41.34 19.11 3.75
N HIS A 29 41.25 18.62 2.52
CA HIS A 29 41.95 19.22 1.38
C HIS A 29 40.94 19.90 0.47
N THR A 30 41.28 21.12 0.07
CA THR A 30 40.58 22.02 -0.84
C THR A 30 41.14 21.86 -2.25
N ASP A 31 40.29 21.60 -3.24
CA ASP A 31 40.64 21.75 -4.66
C ASP A 31 40.13 23.12 -5.17
N PRO A 32 40.93 23.89 -5.92
CA PRO A 32 40.48 25.06 -6.67
C PRO A 32 40.01 24.72 -8.10
N ALA A 33 39.17 25.62 -8.61
CA ALA A 33 38.52 25.61 -9.92
C ALA A 33 39.48 25.94 -11.11
N PRO A 34 39.04 25.83 -12.38
CA PRO A 34 39.89 25.48 -13.54
C PRO A 34 40.34 26.68 -14.39
N GLU A 35 41.43 26.49 -15.15
CA GLU A 35 41.77 27.31 -16.33
C GLU A 35 42.25 26.47 -17.52
N HIS A 36 42.10 27.08 -18.69
CA HIS A 36 42.18 26.62 -20.08
C HIS A 36 43.41 25.80 -20.52
N GLY A 37 43.19 24.92 -21.52
CA GLY A 37 44.27 24.44 -22.42
C GLY A 37 43.96 23.14 -23.17
N GLN A 38 43.51 23.25 -24.42
CA GLN A 38 43.79 22.28 -25.51
C GLN A 38 45.02 22.81 -26.30
N PRO A 39 45.72 22.05 -27.19
CA PRO A 39 45.32 20.79 -27.85
C PRO A 39 46.45 19.73 -28.04
N HIS A 40 46.07 18.62 -28.69
CA HIS A 40 46.83 17.75 -29.60
C HIS A 40 47.40 16.37 -29.15
N LEU A 41 46.92 15.38 -29.92
CA LEU A 41 47.61 14.24 -30.54
C LEU A 41 48.07 13.04 -29.67
N GLY A 42 47.39 11.91 -29.90
CA GLY A 42 48.06 10.80 -30.59
C GLY A 42 48.30 9.51 -29.81
N LEU A 43 47.97 8.42 -30.50
CA LEU A 43 48.48 7.04 -30.38
C LEU A 43 47.87 6.12 -29.32
N GLY A 44 47.13 5.14 -29.85
CA GLY A 44 46.65 3.98 -29.11
C GLY A 44 47.73 2.95 -28.86
N ILE A 45 47.48 2.11 -27.86
CA ILE A 45 48.13 0.82 -27.67
C ILE A 45 47.06 -0.21 -27.36
N ARG A 46 47.11 -1.31 -28.12
CA ARG A 46 46.26 -2.49 -28.04
C ARG A 46 47.05 -3.56 -27.29
N ILE A 47 46.69 -3.94 -26.06
CA ILE A 47 47.19 -5.20 -25.46
C ILE A 47 46.09 -5.96 -24.71
N ARG A 48 46.20 -7.27 -24.93
CA ARG A 48 45.46 -8.46 -24.52
C ARG A 48 44.96 -8.55 -23.08
N ARG A 49 43.82 -9.25 -22.99
CA ARG A 49 43.27 -10.02 -21.85
C ARG A 49 44.35 -10.67 -20.97
N GLN A 50 44.18 -10.54 -19.65
CA GLN A 50 44.11 -11.65 -18.69
C GLN A 50 43.41 -11.14 -17.42
N GLY A 51 42.40 -11.87 -16.96
CA GLY A 51 41.62 -11.53 -15.78
C GLY A 51 42.11 -12.25 -14.54
N THR A 52 41.95 -11.60 -13.38
CA THR A 52 41.90 -12.23 -12.06
C THR A 52 41.03 -11.35 -11.16
N CYS A 53 39.93 -11.91 -10.64
CA CYS A 53 39.11 -11.30 -9.60
C CYS A 53 39.65 -11.74 -8.23
N PHE A 54 40.02 -10.78 -7.37
CA PHE A 54 40.28 -11.03 -5.95
C PHE A 54 39.03 -10.67 -5.13
N LEU A 55 38.47 -11.65 -4.41
CA LEU A 55 37.58 -11.41 -3.29
C LEU A 55 38.41 -11.48 -2.01
N GLY A 56 38.86 -10.32 -1.54
CA GLY A 56 39.51 -10.19 -0.23
C GLY A 56 38.47 -10.17 0.88
N GLY A 57 38.23 -11.32 1.51
CA GLY A 57 37.55 -11.45 2.79
C GLY A 57 38.56 -11.93 3.83
N GLU A 58 39.02 -11.03 4.70
CA GLU A 58 39.97 -11.33 5.76
C GLU A 58 39.21 -11.82 7.00
N ARG A 59 39.31 -13.13 7.32
CA ARG A 59 39.23 -13.63 8.70
C ARG A 59 40.25 -14.75 8.90
N ARG A 60 41.01 -14.57 10.00
CA ARG A 60 42.10 -15.43 10.47
C ARG A 60 41.62 -16.82 10.83
N GLY A 61 42.44 -17.82 10.50
CA GLY A 61 42.52 -19.06 11.28
C GLY A 61 42.27 -20.35 10.49
N GLN A 62 43.35 -21.12 10.35
CA GLN A 62 43.42 -22.55 10.05
C GLN A 62 43.39 -23.02 8.58
N LYS A 63 44.51 -23.67 8.23
CA LYS A 63 44.74 -24.49 7.04
C LYS A 63 44.40 -25.95 7.37
N THR A 64 43.58 -26.59 6.55
CA THR A 64 43.81 -27.94 6.00
C THR A 64 43.00 -28.07 4.70
N PRO A 65 43.57 -28.65 3.62
CA PRO A 65 42.88 -28.76 2.34
C PRO A 65 42.07 -30.06 2.27
N LEU A 66 40.82 -29.98 1.80
CA LEU A 66 40.11 -31.14 1.25
C LEU A 66 39.84 -30.86 -0.23
N ILE A 67 40.59 -31.59 -1.06
CA ILE A 67 40.47 -31.61 -2.51
C ILE A 67 39.26 -32.49 -2.85
N TRP A 68 38.28 -31.93 -3.57
CA TRP A 68 37.35 -32.72 -4.38
C TRP A 68 37.33 -32.11 -5.78
N LYS A 69 37.83 -32.88 -6.76
CA LYS A 69 37.69 -32.61 -8.20
C LYS A 69 36.45 -33.36 -8.70
N PHE A 70 35.64 -32.70 -9.52
CA PHE A 70 34.90 -33.31 -10.64
C PHE A 70 34.56 -32.21 -11.67
N PRO A 71 34.24 -32.58 -12.92
CA PRO A 71 34.80 -31.98 -14.13
C PRO A 71 33.82 -31.09 -14.88
N GLY A 72 34.34 -30.25 -15.77
CA GLY A 72 33.56 -29.74 -16.92
C GLY A 72 33.09 -28.29 -16.82
N ASN A 73 33.77 -27.45 -17.60
CA ASN A 73 33.46 -26.12 -18.11
C ASN A 73 32.10 -25.48 -17.77
N GLY A 74 32.15 -24.44 -16.92
CA GLY A 74 31.14 -23.39 -16.84
C GLY A 74 31.81 -22.02 -16.74
N SER A 75 31.81 -21.26 -17.82
CA SER A 75 32.25 -19.87 -17.88
C SER A 75 31.12 -18.93 -17.45
N CYS A 76 31.38 -18.03 -16.51
CA CYS A 76 30.50 -16.90 -16.20
C CYS A 76 30.55 -15.87 -17.35
N SER A 77 29.39 -15.52 -17.90
CA SER A 77 29.18 -14.25 -18.58
C SER A 77 27.89 -13.61 -18.06
N LEU A 78 28.02 -12.33 -17.69
CA LEU A 78 26.93 -11.38 -17.62
C LEU A 78 26.29 -11.29 -19.01
N ASP A 79 24.96 -11.34 -19.09
CA ASP A 79 24.26 -10.46 -20.01
C ASP A 79 22.80 -10.21 -19.64
N SER A 80 22.45 -8.95 -19.86
CA SER A 80 21.12 -8.37 -20.00
C SER A 80 20.26 -9.04 -21.07
N SER A 81 18.99 -9.30 -20.78
CA SER A 81 17.86 -9.48 -21.74
C SER A 81 16.56 -9.53 -20.92
N SER A 82 15.51 -8.72 -21.11
CA SER A 82 14.83 -8.25 -22.32
C SER A 82 14.43 -9.41 -23.24
N ALA A 83 13.40 -10.17 -22.88
CA ALA A 83 12.82 -11.18 -23.75
C ALA A 83 11.72 -10.56 -24.63
N VAL A 84 12.13 -10.09 -25.81
CA VAL A 84 11.30 -10.06 -27.02
C VAL A 84 11.58 -11.38 -27.73
N SER A 85 10.59 -12.26 -27.82
CA SER A 85 10.66 -13.48 -28.62
C SER A 85 10.28 -13.16 -30.07
N ASN A 86 11.24 -13.27 -30.96
CA ASN A 86 11.02 -13.26 -32.41
C ASN A 86 11.47 -14.62 -32.97
N VAL A 87 10.53 -15.36 -33.56
CA VAL A 87 10.78 -16.60 -34.29
C VAL A 87 10.80 -16.26 -35.78
N ARG A 88 11.91 -16.51 -36.46
CA ARG A 88 12.01 -16.71 -37.92
C ARG A 88 12.87 -17.96 -38.15
N GLY A 89 12.57 -18.86 -39.09
CA GLY A 89 11.49 -18.86 -40.06
C GLY A 89 11.69 -19.99 -41.09
N ARG A 90 10.94 -19.96 -42.19
CA ARG A 90 11.44 -20.20 -43.56
C ARG A 90 10.33 -19.95 -44.60
N ASN A 91 10.74 -19.20 -45.61
CA ASN A 91 10.19 -18.97 -46.97
C ASN A 91 9.75 -20.28 -47.67
N SER A 92 8.92 -20.33 -48.73
CA SER A 92 8.07 -19.40 -49.48
C SER A 92 7.48 -20.21 -50.66
N SER A 93 6.45 -19.65 -51.31
CA SER A 93 5.94 -19.91 -52.68
C SER A 93 4.72 -20.84 -52.81
N GLY A 94 3.72 -20.37 -53.56
CA GLY A 94 2.52 -21.13 -53.91
C GLY A 94 1.28 -20.26 -54.10
N ARG A 95 1.23 -19.50 -55.19
CA ARG A 95 0.09 -18.72 -55.69
C ARG A 95 -0.95 -19.66 -56.28
N GLN A 96 -2.23 -19.61 -55.87
CA GLN A 96 -3.36 -19.82 -56.79
C GLN A 96 -4.70 -19.37 -56.20
N GLN A 97 -5.47 -18.72 -57.07
CA GLN A 97 -6.85 -18.29 -56.93
C GLN A 97 -7.80 -19.49 -56.97
N ASN A 98 -8.98 -19.36 -56.35
CA ASN A 98 -10.32 -19.65 -56.90
C ASN A 98 -11.33 -20.20 -55.86
N THR A 99 -12.33 -19.35 -55.58
CA THR A 99 -13.78 -19.59 -55.64
C THR A 99 -14.47 -20.82 -55.02
N PHE A 100 -15.59 -20.49 -54.36
CA PHE A 100 -16.86 -21.22 -54.17
C PHE A 100 -16.85 -22.52 -53.34
N ALA A 101 -17.52 -22.51 -52.18
CA ALA A 101 -18.81 -23.21 -51.99
C ALA A 101 -19.35 -23.05 -50.56
N ARG A 102 -20.67 -22.81 -50.49
CA ARG A 102 -21.53 -22.94 -49.31
C ARG A 102 -21.56 -24.39 -48.84
N LEU A 103 -21.83 -24.61 -47.55
CA LEU A 103 -22.75 -25.61 -46.92
C LEU A 103 -22.37 -25.70 -45.43
N ALA A 104 -23.19 -25.12 -44.54
CA ALA A 104 -24.25 -25.80 -43.78
C ALA A 104 -23.73 -26.49 -42.49
N ARG A 105 -24.30 -26.05 -41.36
CA ARG A 105 -24.17 -26.63 -40.01
C ARG A 105 -24.68 -28.07 -39.99
N PRO A 106 -24.36 -28.82 -38.92
CA PRO A 106 -25.46 -29.39 -38.17
C PRO A 106 -25.40 -29.10 -36.67
N ALA A 107 -26.58 -28.86 -36.13
CA ALA A 107 -26.89 -28.88 -34.72
C ALA A 107 -26.99 -30.33 -34.23
N MET A 108 -26.60 -30.59 -32.99
CA MET A 108 -26.91 -31.84 -32.29
C MET A 108 -27.72 -31.51 -31.03
N ARG A 109 -28.93 -32.08 -30.96
CA ARG A 109 -29.83 -32.07 -29.80
C ARG A 109 -30.11 -33.51 -29.37
N LEU A 110 -30.27 -33.65 -28.05
CA LEU A 110 -31.12 -34.60 -27.29
C LEU A 110 -30.65 -36.05 -27.05
N LYS A 111 -30.54 -36.42 -25.76
CA LYS A 111 -31.63 -37.11 -25.02
C LYS A 111 -31.29 -37.33 -23.53
N MET A 112 -32.15 -36.81 -22.65
CA MET A 112 -32.32 -37.27 -21.26
C MET A 112 -33.17 -38.55 -21.25
N ARG A 113 -32.83 -39.50 -20.37
CA ARG A 113 -33.73 -40.56 -19.91
C ARG A 113 -33.55 -40.71 -18.40
N GLY A 114 -34.64 -40.47 -17.66
CA GLY A 114 -34.73 -40.78 -16.23
C GLY A 114 -35.12 -42.23 -15.99
N LEU A 115 -35.07 -42.64 -14.72
CA LEU A 115 -35.88 -43.69 -14.09
C LEU A 115 -35.64 -43.64 -12.57
N LEU A 116 -36.71 -43.37 -11.82
CA LEU A 116 -36.90 -43.70 -10.40
C LEU A 116 -37.66 -45.05 -10.35
N PRO A 117 -37.53 -45.84 -9.28
CA PRO A 117 -38.63 -45.88 -8.31
C PRO A 117 -38.23 -46.06 -6.84
N LEU A 118 -39.21 -45.76 -5.98
CA LEU A 118 -39.30 -45.89 -4.52
C LEU A 118 -39.26 -47.36 -4.05
N LEU A 119 -38.85 -47.61 -2.79
CA LEU A 119 -39.66 -48.32 -1.78
C LEU A 119 -39.00 -48.38 -0.37
N ALA A 120 -39.83 -47.99 0.61
CA ALA A 120 -40.05 -48.55 1.94
C ALA A 120 -38.97 -48.54 3.06
N SER A 121 -39.36 -47.81 4.11
CA SER A 121 -39.01 -47.91 5.53
C SER A 121 -39.01 -49.33 6.12
N VAL A 122 -37.98 -49.66 6.91
CA VAL A 122 -38.10 -50.53 8.10
C VAL A 122 -37.15 -50.02 9.20
N CYS A 123 -37.74 -49.51 10.29
CA CYS A 123 -37.08 -49.39 11.58
C CYS A 123 -36.94 -50.77 12.23
N LEU A 124 -35.78 -51.08 12.80
CA LEU A 124 -35.66 -51.99 13.96
C LEU A 124 -34.42 -51.62 14.76
N ALA A 125 -34.65 -51.44 16.06
CA ALA A 125 -33.67 -51.10 17.07
C ALA A 125 -32.85 -52.31 17.53
N SER A 126 -31.60 -52.08 17.91
CA SER A 126 -30.95 -52.83 18.99
C SER A 126 -29.83 -52.02 19.63
N LEU A 127 -29.94 -51.85 20.95
CA LEU A 127 -28.92 -51.37 21.88
C LEU A 127 -27.70 -52.30 21.83
N HIS A 128 -26.48 -51.76 22.03
CA HIS A 128 -25.68 -52.00 23.25
C HIS A 128 -24.41 -51.14 23.31
N ALA A 129 -24.32 -50.42 24.43
CA ALA A 129 -23.16 -50.06 25.25
C ALA A 129 -21.74 -49.94 24.64
N GLY A 130 -21.18 -48.73 24.77
CA GLY A 130 -19.75 -48.48 24.78
C GLY A 130 -19.47 -47.17 25.51
N LEU A 131 -19.21 -47.24 26.82
CA LEU A 131 -18.80 -46.11 27.65
C LEU A 131 -17.45 -45.55 27.15
N GLY A 132 -17.46 -44.27 26.81
CA GLY A 132 -16.28 -43.45 26.59
C GLY A 132 -16.61 -42.00 26.90
N SER A 133 -16.72 -41.68 28.19
CA SER A 133 -16.96 -40.31 28.67
C SER A 133 -15.70 -39.47 28.45
N SER A 134 -15.49 -38.98 27.22
CA SER A 134 -14.61 -37.84 27.00
C SER A 134 -15.34 -36.61 27.54
N ARG A 135 -15.07 -36.29 28.81
CA ARG A 135 -15.40 -34.99 29.40
C ARG A 135 -14.74 -33.92 28.53
N VAL A 136 -15.52 -33.35 27.60
CA VAL A 136 -15.23 -32.03 27.07
C VAL A 136 -15.35 -31.11 28.27
N ILE A 137 -14.21 -30.75 28.87
CA ILE A 137 -14.13 -29.60 29.74
C ILE A 137 -14.39 -28.41 28.82
N THR A 138 -15.67 -28.09 28.63
CA THR A 138 -16.07 -26.75 28.26
C THR A 138 -15.56 -25.89 29.41
N LYS A 139 -14.38 -25.29 29.22
CA LYS A 139 -14.01 -24.12 30.00
C LYS A 139 -15.12 -23.13 29.71
N ASN A 140 -16.09 -23.06 30.62
CA ASN A 140 -17.02 -21.96 30.71
C ASN A 140 -16.14 -20.72 30.73
N LYS A 141 -16.06 -20.06 29.58
CA LYS A 141 -15.52 -18.71 29.46
C LYS A 141 -16.42 -17.93 30.41
N ALA A 142 -15.92 -17.64 31.61
CA ALA A 142 -16.66 -16.89 32.60
C ALA A 142 -17.22 -15.68 31.87
N SER A 143 -18.55 -15.58 31.76
CA SER A 143 -19.18 -14.43 31.14
C SER A 143 -18.85 -13.27 32.04
N THR A 144 -17.81 -12.51 31.68
CA THR A 144 -17.55 -11.24 32.32
C THR A 144 -18.84 -10.45 32.21
N PRO A 145 -19.43 -9.97 33.32
CA PRO A 145 -20.63 -9.18 33.25
C PRO A 145 -20.37 -8.01 32.29
N GLY A 146 -21.21 -7.87 31.26
CA GLY A 146 -21.13 -6.76 30.33
C GLY A 146 -21.25 -5.42 31.06
N PRO A 147 -20.97 -4.30 30.37
CA PRO A 147 -20.98 -3.00 30.98
C PRO A 147 -22.34 -2.70 31.65
N ARG A 148 -22.28 -2.24 32.90
CA ARG A 148 -23.43 -1.96 33.76
C ARG A 148 -24.12 -0.65 33.37
N HIS A 149 -23.37 0.36 32.94
CA HIS A 149 -23.87 1.72 32.71
C HIS A 149 -23.84 2.11 31.23
N LEU A 150 -22.96 1.52 30.42
CA LEU A 150 -22.88 1.70 28.99
C LEU A 150 -23.58 0.56 28.25
N LEU A 151 -24.28 0.88 27.18
CA LEU A 151 -24.85 -0.12 26.27
C LEU A 151 -23.76 -0.63 25.33
N GLU A 152 -23.62 -1.95 25.24
CA GLU A 152 -22.75 -2.57 24.24
C GLU A 152 -23.24 -2.20 22.83
N PRO A 153 -22.32 -1.77 21.95
CA PRO A 153 -22.68 -1.45 20.58
C PRO A 153 -23.03 -2.72 19.80
N ILE A 154 -24.01 -2.63 18.90
CA ILE A 154 -24.37 -3.75 17.99
C ILE A 154 -23.17 -4.15 17.12
N TYR A 155 -22.37 -3.16 16.71
CA TYR A 155 -21.17 -3.34 15.90
C TYR A 155 -19.98 -2.65 16.56
N GLU A 156 -18.92 -3.42 16.84
CA GLU A 156 -17.65 -2.87 17.34
C GLU A 156 -16.79 -2.26 16.24
N VAL A 157 -16.97 -2.70 14.99
CA VAL A 157 -16.27 -2.22 13.81
C VAL A 157 -17.23 -1.42 12.95
N ILE A 158 -16.87 -0.17 12.67
CA ILE A 158 -17.68 0.78 11.91
C ILE A 158 -16.93 1.10 10.63
N HIS A 159 -17.48 0.63 9.52
CA HIS A 159 -16.95 0.91 8.19
C HIS A 159 -17.44 2.27 7.69
N THR A 160 -16.56 3.02 7.03
CA THR A 160 -16.90 4.31 6.43
C THR A 160 -15.99 4.62 5.25
N GLN A 161 -16.30 5.70 4.54
CA GLN A 161 -15.55 6.19 3.40
C GLN A 161 -14.98 7.58 3.68
N ARG A 162 -13.88 7.93 3.00
CA ARG A 162 -13.25 9.25 3.15
C ARG A 162 -14.23 10.34 2.71
N GLY A 163 -14.35 11.38 3.53
CA GLY A 163 -15.27 12.51 3.33
C GLY A 163 -16.68 12.29 3.86
N ALA A 164 -17.04 11.09 4.32
CA ALA A 164 -18.33 10.81 4.92
C ALA A 164 -18.43 11.39 6.35
N ASN A 165 -19.65 11.40 6.90
CA ASN A 165 -19.90 11.64 8.32
C ASN A 165 -20.18 10.30 9.00
N VAL A 166 -19.49 9.99 10.09
CA VAL A 166 -19.64 8.73 10.83
C VAL A 166 -20.04 8.99 12.26
N THR A 167 -20.83 8.08 12.84
CA THR A 167 -21.21 8.11 14.26
C THR A 167 -20.61 6.90 14.97
N LEU A 168 -19.81 7.15 16.00
CA LEU A 168 -19.31 6.16 16.94
C LEU A 168 -20.29 6.07 18.12
N PRO A 169 -21.04 4.96 18.28
CA PRO A 169 -22.10 4.84 19.27
C PRO A 169 -21.52 4.80 20.69
N CYS A 170 -22.09 5.59 21.58
CA CYS A 170 -21.85 5.47 23.01
C CYS A 170 -23.11 5.93 23.75
N VAL A 171 -23.85 4.98 24.29
CA VAL A 171 -25.17 5.24 24.89
C VAL A 171 -25.16 4.77 26.34
N LEU A 172 -25.61 5.64 27.23
CA LEU A 172 -25.74 5.35 28.65
C LEU A 172 -27.05 4.59 28.91
N ARG A 173 -26.95 3.38 29.45
CA ARG A 173 -28.10 2.61 29.93
C ARG A 173 -28.76 3.32 31.10
N THR A 174 -27.95 3.74 32.08
CA THR A 174 -28.37 4.53 33.23
C THR A 174 -27.48 5.77 33.34
N ARG A 175 -28.09 6.91 33.64
CA ARG A 175 -27.37 8.19 33.75
C ARG A 175 -27.00 8.45 35.21
N PRO A 176 -25.71 8.39 35.61
CA PRO A 176 -25.32 8.69 36.97
C PRO A 176 -25.56 10.17 37.29
N ARG A 177 -25.72 10.52 38.57
CA ARG A 177 -25.94 11.93 39.00
C ARG A 177 -24.75 12.83 38.67
N VAL A 178 -23.54 12.32 38.90
CA VAL A 178 -22.27 12.98 38.55
C VAL A 178 -21.50 12.03 37.66
N TYR A 179 -21.26 12.45 36.42
CA TYR A 179 -20.50 11.65 35.47
C TYR A 179 -19.81 12.50 34.42
N LYS A 180 -18.81 11.91 33.79
CA LYS A 180 -18.13 12.44 32.60
C LYS A 180 -17.98 11.31 31.59
N VAL A 181 -18.29 11.58 30.34
CA VAL A 181 -17.94 10.73 29.20
C VAL A 181 -16.74 11.34 28.52
N LYS A 182 -15.71 10.53 28.32
CA LYS A 182 -14.43 10.89 27.70
C LYS A 182 -14.23 10.05 26.45
N TRP A 183 -14.09 10.74 25.32
CA TRP A 183 -13.71 10.12 24.05
C TRP A 183 -12.22 10.27 23.83
N THR A 184 -11.53 9.17 23.54
CA THR A 184 -10.12 9.17 23.16
C THR A 184 -9.90 8.36 21.88
N LYS A 185 -8.97 8.82 21.04
CA LYS A 185 -8.42 7.99 19.97
C LYS A 185 -7.21 7.24 20.54
N ILE A 186 -7.24 5.92 20.49
CA ILE A 186 -6.18 5.07 21.01
C ILE A 186 -5.08 5.00 19.97
N ASN A 187 -3.88 5.45 20.35
CA ASN A 187 -2.68 5.27 19.55
C ASN A 187 -1.80 4.23 20.25
N PRO A 188 -1.55 3.04 19.66
CA PRO A 188 -0.80 1.99 20.32
C PRO A 188 0.66 2.36 20.59
N THR A 189 1.22 3.34 19.88
CA THR A 189 2.63 3.75 20.00
C THR A 189 2.84 5.02 20.84
N ASP A 190 1.77 5.67 21.31
CA ASP A 190 1.85 6.91 22.08
C ASP A 190 1.25 6.72 23.48
N ALA A 191 2.02 7.08 24.50
CA ALA A 191 1.58 7.04 25.89
C ALA A 191 0.63 8.21 26.23
N LEU A 192 0.63 9.28 25.43
CA LEU A 192 -0.27 10.40 25.59
C LEU A 192 -1.65 10.02 25.03
N GLU A 193 -2.66 10.03 25.90
CA GLU A 193 -4.03 9.84 25.47
C GLU A 193 -4.46 10.98 24.54
N ASN A 194 -4.77 10.66 23.27
CA ASN A 194 -5.33 11.62 22.33
C ASN A 194 -6.82 11.85 22.66
N ILE A 195 -7.06 12.69 23.67
CA ILE A 195 -8.40 13.05 24.13
C ILE A 195 -9.08 13.90 23.06
N ILE A 196 -10.24 13.44 22.61
CA ILE A 196 -11.05 14.11 21.60
C ILE A 196 -11.98 15.12 22.26
N LEU A 197 -12.79 14.62 23.19
CA LEU A 197 -13.90 15.34 23.78
C LEU A 197 -14.21 14.80 25.17
N ILE A 198 -14.57 15.68 26.10
CA ILE A 198 -15.14 15.33 27.40
C ILE A 198 -16.49 16.03 27.57
N THR A 199 -17.50 15.31 28.06
CA THR A 199 -18.84 15.85 28.32
C THR A 199 -19.49 15.27 29.58
N ASN A 200 -20.35 16.03 30.24
CA ASN A 200 -21.28 15.54 31.28
C ASN A 200 -22.75 15.55 30.79
N GLY A 201 -22.96 15.68 29.47
CA GLY A 201 -24.26 15.79 28.83
C GLY A 201 -24.90 17.19 28.86
N GLN A 202 -24.37 18.15 29.63
CA GLN A 202 -24.78 19.56 29.58
C GLN A 202 -23.68 20.43 28.96
N GLN A 203 -22.46 20.26 29.48
CA GLN A 203 -21.26 20.93 29.00
C GLN A 203 -20.40 19.95 28.21
N ARG A 204 -19.62 20.51 27.29
CA ARG A 204 -18.61 19.78 26.53
C ARG A 204 -17.34 20.59 26.40
N LYS A 205 -16.21 19.92 26.37
CA LYS A 205 -14.90 20.50 26.08
C LYS A 205 -14.19 19.64 25.05
N ASN A 206 -13.74 20.26 23.97
CA ASN A 206 -12.97 19.60 22.92
C ASN A 206 -11.47 19.84 23.17
N TYR A 207 -10.63 18.84 22.91
CA TYR A 207 -9.21 18.87 23.33
C TYR A 207 -8.20 18.73 22.20
N ASN A 208 -8.52 18.00 21.13
CA ASN A 208 -7.56 17.72 20.06
C ASN A 208 -7.83 18.51 18.77
N GLN A 209 -6.96 18.35 17.78
CA GLN A 209 -7.09 18.98 16.45
C GLN A 209 -8.31 18.48 15.65
N LEU A 210 -8.90 17.34 16.03
CA LEU A 210 -10.18 16.87 15.50
C LEU A 210 -11.37 17.73 15.99
N SER A 211 -11.17 18.59 16.99
CA SER A 211 -12.20 19.35 17.72
C SER A 211 -13.23 20.08 16.85
N TRP A 212 -12.88 20.55 15.65
CA TRP A 212 -13.80 21.25 14.76
C TRP A 212 -14.65 20.32 13.89
N ARG A 213 -14.24 19.06 13.70
CA ARG A 213 -14.97 18.02 12.95
C ARG A 213 -15.80 17.10 13.84
N VAL A 214 -15.65 17.22 15.15
CA VAL A 214 -16.30 16.32 16.11
C VAL A 214 -17.42 17.02 16.85
N ARG A 215 -18.53 16.31 17.01
CA ARG A 215 -19.66 16.74 17.84
C ARG A 215 -20.33 15.55 18.48
N LEU A 216 -21.07 15.79 19.55
CA LEU A 216 -21.98 14.80 20.09
C LEU A 216 -23.21 14.68 19.19
N ARG A 217 -23.71 13.45 19.03
CA ARG A 217 -24.99 13.19 18.37
C ARG A 217 -26.11 13.78 19.23
N ARG A 218 -27.08 14.42 18.59
CA ARG A 218 -28.31 14.90 19.23
C ARG A 218 -29.41 13.87 19.05
N GLY A 219 -29.27 12.73 19.74
CA GLY A 219 -30.28 11.67 19.74
C GLY A 219 -31.27 11.85 20.89
N HIS A 220 -30.85 11.49 22.09
CA HIS A 220 -31.61 11.63 23.33
C HIS A 220 -30.68 11.95 24.51
N ARG A 221 -31.24 12.22 25.69
CA ARG A 221 -30.49 12.63 26.90
C ARG A 221 -29.40 11.68 27.41
N ASN A 222 -29.37 10.44 26.92
CA ASN A 222 -28.37 9.42 27.29
C ASN A 222 -27.42 9.10 26.12
N ASP A 223 -27.58 9.76 24.97
CA ASP A 223 -26.75 9.57 23.79
C ASP A 223 -25.48 10.43 23.93
N ALA A 224 -24.35 9.78 24.14
CA ALA A 224 -23.03 10.38 24.17
C ALA A 224 -22.20 10.00 22.93
N SER A 225 -22.85 9.56 21.85
CA SER A 225 -22.21 9.11 20.62
C SER A 225 -21.43 10.24 19.95
N LEU A 226 -20.24 9.93 19.44
CA LEU A 226 -19.36 10.87 18.77
C LEU A 226 -19.64 10.86 17.27
N VAL A 227 -19.98 12.01 16.71
CA VAL A 227 -20.07 12.22 15.26
C VAL A 227 -18.79 12.87 14.78
N ILE A 228 -18.12 12.23 13.81
CA ILE A 228 -16.96 12.76 13.10
C ILE A 228 -17.41 13.14 11.69
N THR A 229 -17.27 14.40 11.32
CA THR A 229 -17.61 14.90 9.97
C THR A 229 -16.38 14.95 9.08
N ASP A 230 -16.58 14.80 7.76
CA ASP A 230 -15.50 14.84 6.77
C ASP A 230 -14.32 13.93 7.17
N VAL A 231 -14.61 12.62 7.27
CA VAL A 231 -13.64 11.61 7.72
C VAL A 231 -12.40 11.62 6.81
N ARG A 232 -11.21 11.62 7.41
CA ARG A 232 -9.91 11.63 6.74
C ARG A 232 -9.18 10.30 6.93
N LEU A 233 -8.13 10.05 6.14
CA LEU A 233 -7.35 8.82 6.22
C LEU A 233 -6.78 8.61 7.63
N GLU A 234 -6.37 9.68 8.29
CA GLU A 234 -5.79 9.66 9.63
C GLU A 234 -6.83 9.40 10.72
N ASP A 235 -8.12 9.33 10.41
CA ASP A 235 -9.18 9.05 11.37
C ASP A 235 -9.37 7.55 11.60
N ASP A 236 -8.92 6.66 10.70
CA ASP A 236 -8.95 5.21 10.91
C ASP A 236 -8.25 4.84 12.22
N GLY A 237 -8.84 3.90 12.97
CA GLY A 237 -8.23 3.35 14.16
C GLY A 237 -9.21 3.09 15.29
N LYS A 238 -8.64 2.84 16.47
CA LYS A 238 -9.40 2.45 17.66
C LYS A 238 -9.76 3.67 18.50
N TYR A 239 -11.00 3.72 18.94
CA TYR A 239 -11.57 4.77 19.78
C TYR A 239 -12.07 4.17 21.08
N ARG A 240 -11.98 4.94 22.18
CA ARG A 240 -12.52 4.57 23.48
C ARG A 240 -13.56 5.60 23.91
N CYS A 241 -14.74 5.13 24.28
CA CYS A 241 -15.72 5.90 25.06
C CYS A 241 -15.62 5.44 26.51
N GLN A 242 -15.16 6.32 27.40
CA GLN A 242 -15.00 6.03 28.82
C GLN A 242 -16.01 6.83 29.64
N LEU A 243 -16.84 6.16 30.43
CA LEU A 243 -17.71 6.74 31.44
C LEU A 243 -16.98 6.72 32.79
N VAL A 244 -16.85 7.90 33.40
CA VAL A 244 -16.27 8.11 34.73
C VAL A 244 -17.36 8.67 35.63
N ASN A 245 -17.75 7.95 36.69
CA ASN A 245 -18.81 8.38 37.61
C ASN A 245 -18.35 8.56 39.07
N GLY A 246 -17.03 8.48 39.32
CA GLY A 246 -16.43 8.68 40.65
C GLY A 246 -16.40 7.44 41.56
N LEU A 247 -17.08 6.36 41.16
CA LEU A 247 -17.04 5.06 41.86
C LEU A 247 -16.41 3.98 40.98
N GLU A 248 -16.82 3.92 39.70
CA GLU A 248 -16.36 2.94 38.72
C GLU A 248 -16.13 3.62 37.36
N ASP A 249 -15.08 3.16 36.65
CA ASP A 249 -14.80 3.57 35.28
C ASP A 249 -15.18 2.44 34.32
N GLU A 250 -15.97 2.78 33.32
CA GLU A 250 -16.44 1.83 32.31
C GLU A 250 -16.03 2.30 30.92
N SER A 251 -15.57 1.38 30.08
CA SER A 251 -15.08 1.72 28.74
C SER A 251 -15.67 0.83 27.67
N LEU A 252 -16.08 1.46 26.57
CA LEU A 252 -16.36 0.81 25.30
C LEU A 252 -15.25 1.12 24.30
N PHE A 253 -14.91 0.14 23.47
CA PHE A 253 -13.94 0.30 22.40
C PHE A 253 -14.61 0.08 21.04
N LEU A 254 -14.29 0.95 20.10
CA LEU A 254 -14.79 0.90 18.73
C LEU A 254 -13.63 1.00 17.76
N ASN A 255 -13.73 0.34 16.62
CA ASN A 255 -12.76 0.45 15.54
C ASN A 255 -13.43 1.15 14.36
N LEU A 256 -12.98 2.36 14.03
CA LEU A 256 -13.35 3.02 12.79
C LEU A 256 -12.44 2.49 11.69
N ARG A 257 -13.04 1.90 10.65
CA ARG A 257 -12.31 1.36 9.50
C ARG A 257 -12.71 2.08 8.22
N LEU A 258 -11.72 2.60 7.51
CA LEU A 258 -11.94 3.16 6.19
C LEU A 258 -11.93 2.05 5.13
N ASP A 259 -12.95 2.06 4.29
CA ASP A 259 -12.92 1.27 3.06
C ASP A 259 -11.85 1.87 2.15
N GLY A 260 -10.91 1.03 1.72
CA GLY A 260 -9.76 1.50 0.98
C GLY A 260 -9.06 0.43 0.17
N VAL A 261 -7.92 0.80 -0.39
CA VAL A 261 -7.08 -0.06 -1.21
C VAL A 261 -5.62 0.11 -0.79
N VAL A 262 -4.94 -1.02 -0.61
CA VAL A 262 -3.50 -1.06 -0.39
C VAL A 262 -2.80 -1.23 -1.72
N PHE A 263 -1.74 -0.45 -1.95
CA PHE A 263 -0.89 -0.57 -3.12
C PHE A 263 0.60 -0.54 -2.76
N PRO A 264 1.43 -1.32 -3.48
CA PRO A 264 2.87 -1.24 -3.34
C PRO A 264 3.40 0.04 -3.98
N TYR A 265 4.38 0.64 -3.31
CA TYR A 265 5.06 1.85 -3.77
C TYR A 265 6.58 1.68 -3.66
N GLN A 266 7.27 1.91 -4.78
CA GLN A 266 8.72 1.75 -4.92
C GLN A 266 9.36 3.03 -5.42
N ALA A 267 10.65 3.21 -5.15
CA ALA A 267 11.37 4.40 -5.59
C ALA A 267 11.65 4.38 -7.10
N ARG A 268 11.79 5.58 -7.67
CA ARG A 268 12.17 5.75 -9.08
C ARG A 268 13.49 5.05 -9.44
N LEU A 269 14.44 5.08 -8.51
CA LEU A 269 15.81 4.59 -8.73
C LEU A 269 15.97 3.09 -8.41
N GLY A 270 14.88 2.39 -8.09
CA GLY A 270 14.89 0.96 -7.81
C GLY A 270 14.20 0.59 -6.49
N ARG A 271 14.41 -0.65 -6.07
CA ARG A 271 13.80 -1.25 -4.88
C ARG A 271 14.61 -0.94 -3.63
N TYR A 272 13.94 -0.93 -2.48
CA TYR A 272 14.55 -0.88 -1.16
C TYR A 272 15.40 0.36 -0.92
N LEU A 273 14.83 1.52 -1.25
CA LEU A 273 15.52 2.81 -1.10
C LEU A 273 14.89 3.73 -0.05
N PHE A 274 13.75 3.37 0.54
CA PHE A 274 13.09 4.20 1.54
C PHE A 274 13.44 3.75 2.96
N ASN A 275 13.87 4.68 3.79
CA ASN A 275 13.74 4.51 5.24
C ASN A 275 12.26 4.66 5.66
N TYR A 276 11.93 4.42 6.93
CA TYR A 276 10.53 4.51 7.39
C TYR A 276 9.91 5.90 7.16
N PHE A 277 10.67 6.96 7.45
CA PHE A 277 10.22 8.34 7.27
C PHE A 277 10.05 8.69 5.80
N ASP A 278 10.97 8.25 4.94
CA ASP A 278 10.85 8.40 3.48
C ASP A 278 9.60 7.68 2.97
N ALA A 279 9.38 6.43 3.40
CA ALA A 279 8.25 5.61 2.99
C ALA A 279 6.92 6.26 3.39
N ARG A 280 6.84 6.78 4.62
CA ARG A 280 5.68 7.54 5.10
C ARG A 280 5.42 8.77 4.25
N GLN A 281 6.43 9.62 4.07
CA GLN A 281 6.31 10.84 3.27
C GLN A 281 5.90 10.53 1.83
N LYS A 282 6.46 9.45 1.24
CA LYS A 282 6.15 9.05 -0.14
C LYS A 282 4.72 8.55 -0.30
N CYS A 283 4.15 7.87 0.69
CA CYS A 283 2.71 7.56 0.66
C CYS A 283 1.87 8.85 0.77
N GLU A 284 2.23 9.78 1.67
CA GLU A 284 1.51 11.05 1.86
C GLU A 284 1.53 11.92 0.58
N GLU A 285 2.68 12.01 -0.10
CA GLU A 285 2.82 12.66 -1.40
C GLU A 285 1.85 12.09 -2.45
N GLN A 286 1.49 10.80 -2.34
CA GLN A 286 0.61 10.09 -3.28
C GLN A 286 -0.87 10.00 -2.84
N ASP A 287 -1.32 10.87 -1.92
CA ASP A 287 -2.67 10.88 -1.35
C ASP A 287 -3.03 9.55 -0.64
N ALA A 288 -2.08 9.06 0.16
CA ALA A 288 -2.17 7.82 0.91
C ALA A 288 -1.46 7.95 2.26
N LEU A 289 -1.63 6.96 3.13
CA LEU A 289 -0.83 6.75 4.33
C LEU A 289 -0.09 5.42 4.23
N LEU A 290 0.90 5.17 5.10
CA LEU A 290 1.38 3.79 5.24
C LEU A 290 0.23 2.87 5.67
N ALA A 291 0.14 1.71 5.05
CA ALA A 291 -0.87 0.71 5.38
C ALA A 291 -0.59 0.12 6.77
N THR A 292 -1.66 -0.25 7.47
CA THR A 292 -1.58 -1.08 8.67
C THR A 292 -1.42 -2.56 8.29
N SER A 293 -0.91 -3.37 9.22
CA SER A 293 -0.85 -4.84 9.05
C SER A 293 -2.23 -5.45 8.73
N ALA A 294 -3.30 -4.94 9.37
CA ALA A 294 -4.66 -5.39 9.10
C ALA A 294 -5.12 -5.06 7.67
N GLN A 295 -4.81 -3.85 7.17
CA GLN A 295 -5.13 -3.46 5.79
C GLN A 295 -4.31 -4.28 4.77
N LEU A 296 -3.03 -4.56 5.04
CA LEU A 296 -2.22 -5.42 4.17
C LEU A 296 -2.79 -6.85 4.13
N TYR A 297 -3.21 -7.37 5.28
CA TYR A 297 -3.85 -8.68 5.36
C TYR A 297 -5.13 -8.74 4.54
N GLN A 298 -6.00 -7.74 4.68
CA GLN A 298 -7.20 -7.64 3.86
C GLN A 298 -6.85 -7.61 2.36
N ALA A 299 -5.89 -6.77 1.95
CA ALA A 299 -5.48 -6.69 0.55
C ALA A 299 -4.93 -8.02 0.01
N TRP A 300 -4.17 -8.77 0.82
CA TRP A 300 -3.71 -10.11 0.48
C TRP A 300 -4.87 -11.08 0.28
N THR A 301 -5.88 -11.07 1.18
CA THR A 301 -7.09 -11.90 1.01
C THR A 301 -7.91 -11.51 -0.21
N GLU A 302 -7.74 -10.28 -0.71
CA GLU A 302 -8.38 -9.77 -1.93
C GLU A 302 -7.54 -9.96 -3.21
N GLY A 303 -6.40 -10.64 -3.15
CA GLY A 303 -5.60 -10.96 -4.33
C GLY A 303 -4.27 -10.21 -4.47
N LEU A 304 -3.85 -9.42 -3.48
CA LEU A 304 -2.55 -8.74 -3.53
C LEU A 304 -1.39 -9.74 -3.37
N ASP A 305 -0.63 -9.93 -4.46
CA ASP A 305 0.60 -10.72 -4.52
C ASP A 305 1.80 -9.82 -4.86
N TRP A 306 2.73 -9.64 -3.92
CA TRP A 306 3.88 -8.74 -4.10
C TRP A 306 5.16 -9.26 -3.44
N CYS A 307 6.23 -9.41 -4.23
CA CYS A 307 7.48 -10.02 -3.79
C CYS A 307 8.47 -9.08 -3.08
N ASN A 308 8.20 -7.77 -3.01
CA ASN A 308 9.11 -6.85 -2.34
C ASN A 308 8.63 -6.55 -0.91
N ALA A 309 9.56 -6.60 0.04
CA ALA A 309 9.32 -6.17 1.41
C ALA A 309 9.06 -4.65 1.49
N GLY A 310 8.01 -4.24 2.20
CA GLY A 310 7.62 -2.85 2.34
C GLY A 310 7.31 -2.45 3.79
N TRP A 311 7.58 -1.19 4.12
CA TRP A 311 7.21 -0.59 5.40
C TRP A 311 5.70 -0.52 5.59
N LEU A 312 5.27 -0.71 6.84
CA LEU A 312 3.91 -0.50 7.34
C LEU A 312 3.88 0.60 8.42
N LEU A 313 2.68 1.06 8.75
CA LEU A 313 2.45 2.21 9.64
C LEU A 313 3.11 2.05 11.02
N ASP A 314 3.12 0.82 11.56
CA ASP A 314 3.68 0.47 12.86
C ASP A 314 5.21 0.28 12.86
N GLY A 315 5.88 0.54 11.73
CA GLY A 315 7.32 0.39 11.59
C GLY A 315 7.77 -1.07 11.40
N THR A 316 6.83 -2.00 11.20
CA THR A 316 7.15 -3.35 10.73
C THR A 316 7.33 -3.38 9.21
N VAL A 317 8.00 -4.43 8.74
CA VAL A 317 8.25 -4.66 7.32
C VAL A 317 7.70 -6.02 6.94
N GLN A 318 6.83 -6.05 5.92
CA GLN A 318 6.10 -7.24 5.50
C GLN A 318 5.97 -7.32 3.99
N TYR A 319 5.56 -8.47 3.44
CA TYR A 319 5.11 -8.60 2.05
C TYR A 319 4.15 -9.79 1.85
N PRO A 320 3.06 -9.62 1.07
CA PRO A 320 2.06 -10.66 0.85
C PRO A 320 2.41 -11.54 -0.36
N ILE A 321 2.32 -12.86 -0.20
CA ILE A 321 2.53 -13.83 -1.29
C ILE A 321 1.28 -14.71 -1.45
N ILE A 322 0.74 -14.75 -2.66
CA ILE A 322 -0.31 -15.69 -3.07
C ILE A 322 0.28 -16.78 -3.95
N GLN A 323 1.04 -16.40 -4.97
CA GLN A 323 1.67 -17.36 -5.87
C GLN A 323 3.08 -17.69 -5.36
N THR A 324 3.25 -18.91 -4.89
CA THR A 324 4.52 -19.38 -4.32
C THR A 324 5.59 -19.42 -5.40
N ARG A 325 6.74 -18.81 -5.12
CA ARG A 325 7.86 -18.70 -6.06
C ARG A 325 9.18 -18.59 -5.32
N GLY A 326 10.19 -19.34 -5.78
CA GLY A 326 11.49 -19.47 -5.12
C GLY A 326 12.12 -18.14 -4.67
N PRO A 327 12.21 -17.11 -5.54
CA PRO A 327 12.79 -15.82 -5.18
C PRO A 327 12.05 -15.02 -4.11
N CYS A 328 10.84 -15.42 -3.72
CA CYS A 328 9.94 -14.64 -2.84
C CYS A 328 9.66 -15.37 -1.52
N GLY A 329 10.73 -15.86 -0.90
CA GLY A 329 10.66 -16.59 0.37
C GLY A 329 10.60 -18.11 0.23
N GLY A 330 11.00 -18.66 -0.93
CA GLY A 330 11.06 -20.10 -1.16
C GLY A 330 9.68 -20.75 -1.42
N ASN A 331 9.63 -22.07 -1.24
CA ASN A 331 8.44 -22.89 -1.52
C ASN A 331 7.54 -23.03 -0.27
N ILE A 332 7.28 -21.92 0.42
CA ILE A 332 6.41 -21.88 1.60
C ILE A 332 4.97 -21.55 1.15
N PRO A 333 3.91 -22.15 1.73
CA PRO A 333 2.51 -21.88 1.38
C PRO A 333 2.14 -20.39 1.42
N PRO A 334 1.10 -19.96 0.67
CA PRO A 334 0.64 -18.58 0.60
C PRO A 334 0.50 -17.93 1.99
N GLY A 335 0.86 -16.65 2.09
CA GLY A 335 0.80 -15.91 3.35
C GLY A 335 1.58 -14.60 3.33
N ILE A 336 1.45 -13.84 4.40
CA ILE A 336 2.22 -12.62 4.62
C ILE A 336 3.54 -12.98 5.29
N ARG A 337 4.63 -12.59 4.66
CA ARG A 337 5.98 -12.72 5.21
C ARG A 337 6.30 -11.48 6.01
N THR A 338 6.90 -11.66 7.18
CA THR A 338 7.25 -10.56 8.07
C THR A 338 8.73 -10.58 8.39
N TYR A 339 9.35 -9.41 8.36
CA TYR A 339 10.68 -9.18 8.90
C TYR A 339 10.63 -8.53 10.30
N GLY A 340 9.43 -8.32 10.83
CA GLY A 340 9.19 -7.68 12.13
C GLY A 340 9.50 -6.18 12.13
N PRO A 341 9.59 -5.56 13.32
CA PRO A 341 10.07 -4.19 13.49
C PRO A 341 11.51 -4.02 12.99
N LYS A 342 11.80 -2.87 12.37
CA LYS A 342 13.11 -2.53 11.78
C LYS A 342 13.62 -1.17 12.25
N ASP A 343 14.92 -0.91 12.05
CA ASP A 343 15.52 0.38 12.39
C ASP A 343 14.99 1.44 11.41
N SER A 344 14.08 2.29 11.91
CA SER A 344 13.37 3.30 11.12
C SER A 344 14.28 4.29 10.39
N LYS A 345 15.53 4.45 10.83
CA LYS A 345 16.50 5.39 10.24
C LYS A 345 17.49 4.71 9.31
N LYS A 346 17.89 3.46 9.58
CA LYS A 346 18.97 2.77 8.85
C LYS A 346 18.48 1.77 7.81
N ASP A 347 17.43 1.03 8.12
CA ASP A 347 16.95 0.00 7.22
C ASP A 347 16.25 0.64 6.01
N ARG A 348 16.24 -0.08 4.89
CA ARG A 348 15.71 0.41 3.62
C ARG A 348 14.84 -0.65 2.96
N TYR A 349 13.63 -0.25 2.58
CA TYR A 349 12.61 -1.12 1.97
C TYR A 349 11.73 -0.30 0.99
N ASP A 350 10.74 -0.96 0.39
CA ASP A 350 9.66 -0.29 -0.34
C ASP A 350 8.58 0.17 0.66
N ALA A 351 7.41 0.58 0.19
CA ALA A 351 6.28 0.94 1.04
C ALA A 351 5.00 0.24 0.60
N PHE A 352 4.13 -0.11 1.55
CA PHE A 352 2.73 -0.38 1.25
C PHE A 352 1.91 0.82 1.68
N CYS A 353 1.28 1.48 0.70
CA CYS A 353 0.46 2.66 0.93
C CYS A 353 -1.03 2.28 0.91
N PHE A 354 -1.82 2.92 1.76
CA PHE A 354 -3.26 2.78 1.85
C PHE A 354 -3.94 4.10 1.49
N THR A 355 -4.92 4.03 0.60
CA THR A 355 -5.79 5.16 0.28
C THR A 355 -7.25 4.72 0.33
N SER A 356 -8.16 5.68 0.28
CA SER A 356 -9.61 5.47 0.35
C SER A 356 -10.29 6.18 -0.82
N THR A 357 -11.62 6.16 -0.84
CA THR A 357 -12.43 6.84 -1.85
C THR A 357 -12.00 8.29 -2.07
N ILE A 358 -12.06 8.74 -3.33
CA ILE A 358 -11.78 10.11 -3.73
C ILE A 358 -13.08 10.87 -3.96
N LYS A 359 -13.10 12.18 -3.66
CA LYS A 359 -14.26 13.05 -3.95
C LYS A 359 -14.35 13.46 -5.41
N GLY A 360 -13.19 13.50 -6.09
CA GLY A 360 -13.09 13.83 -7.51
C GLY A 360 -13.14 12.61 -8.43
N HIS A 361 -12.73 12.82 -9.66
CA HIS A 361 -12.71 11.79 -10.70
C HIS A 361 -11.37 11.80 -11.44
N VAL A 362 -10.90 10.60 -11.81
CA VAL A 362 -9.71 10.38 -12.62
C VAL A 362 -10.13 9.98 -14.03
N TYR A 363 -9.60 10.66 -15.04
CA TYR A 363 -9.80 10.33 -16.46
C TYR A 363 -8.51 10.30 -17.23
N PHE A 364 -8.57 9.71 -18.43
CA PHE A 364 -7.43 9.56 -19.32
C PHE A 364 -7.53 10.49 -20.53
N ILE A 365 -6.42 11.13 -20.89
CA ILE A 365 -6.27 11.87 -22.16
C ILE A 365 -5.43 11.02 -23.13
N PRO A 366 -6.04 10.51 -24.22
CA PRO A 366 -5.33 9.67 -25.19
C PRO A 366 -4.54 10.53 -26.18
N ALA A 367 -3.29 10.85 -25.86
CA ALA A 367 -2.34 11.35 -26.86
C ALA A 367 -0.89 10.99 -26.48
N PRO A 368 0.00 10.77 -27.45
CA PRO A 368 1.42 10.52 -27.17
C PRO A 368 2.07 11.80 -26.64
N MET A 369 2.40 11.81 -25.35
CA MET A 369 2.98 12.97 -24.67
C MET A 369 4.23 12.57 -23.89
N ASN A 370 5.20 13.48 -23.81
CA ASN A 370 6.24 13.42 -22.79
C ASN A 370 5.66 13.84 -21.42
N PHE A 371 6.43 13.69 -20.34
CA PHE A 371 5.94 14.01 -19.00
C PHE A 371 5.50 15.48 -18.82
N GLU A 372 6.23 16.42 -19.42
CA GLU A 372 5.92 17.86 -19.29
C GLU A 372 4.64 18.22 -20.07
N GLU A 373 4.50 17.71 -21.29
CA GLU A 373 3.30 17.82 -22.12
C GLU A 373 2.08 17.23 -21.40
N ALA A 374 2.23 16.08 -20.75
CA ALA A 374 1.19 15.42 -19.96
C ALA A 374 0.70 16.30 -18.81
N VAL A 375 1.60 16.93 -18.05
CA VAL A 375 1.25 17.86 -16.98
C VAL A 375 0.47 19.05 -17.53
N LEU A 376 0.95 19.66 -18.63
CA LEU A 376 0.29 20.79 -19.27
C LEU A 376 -1.09 20.41 -19.84
N ALA A 377 -1.25 19.19 -20.36
CA ALA A 377 -2.53 18.73 -20.89
C ALA A 377 -3.63 18.66 -19.81
N CYS A 378 -3.32 18.16 -18.62
CA CYS A 378 -4.27 18.20 -17.50
C CYS A 378 -4.60 19.63 -17.09
N GLN A 379 -3.58 20.49 -16.98
CA GLN A 379 -3.76 21.90 -16.57
C GLN A 379 -4.64 22.68 -17.55
N LYS A 380 -4.49 22.45 -18.87
CA LYS A 380 -5.34 23.05 -19.90
C LYS A 380 -6.83 22.72 -19.74
N GLN A 381 -7.16 21.61 -19.08
CA GLN A 381 -8.53 21.20 -18.77
C GLN A 381 -8.97 21.56 -17.33
N GLY A 382 -8.20 22.40 -16.63
CA GLY A 382 -8.48 22.75 -15.23
C GLY A 382 -8.32 21.59 -14.25
N ALA A 383 -7.56 20.57 -14.63
CA ALA A 383 -7.26 19.39 -13.82
C ALA A 383 -5.77 19.37 -13.43
N THR A 384 -5.41 18.51 -12.47
CA THR A 384 -4.02 18.21 -12.14
C THR A 384 -3.67 16.83 -12.68
N ILE A 385 -2.40 16.54 -12.93
CA ILE A 385 -1.97 15.16 -13.18
C ILE A 385 -2.33 14.29 -11.95
N SER A 386 -2.83 13.08 -12.18
CA SER A 386 -3.31 12.19 -11.12
C SER A 386 -2.17 11.67 -10.28
N LYS A 387 -2.39 11.58 -8.97
CA LYS A 387 -1.52 10.86 -8.05
C LYS A 387 -1.73 9.36 -8.17
N VAL A 388 -0.76 8.58 -7.68
CA VAL A 388 -0.86 7.12 -7.66
C VAL A 388 -2.03 6.66 -6.79
N GLY A 389 -2.18 7.19 -5.57
CA GLY A 389 -3.30 6.83 -4.70
C GLY A 389 -4.66 7.15 -5.33
N GLN A 390 -4.78 8.29 -6.00
CA GLN A 390 -6.01 8.66 -6.73
C GLN A 390 -6.33 7.66 -7.85
N LEU A 391 -5.34 7.19 -8.61
CA LEU A 391 -5.54 6.17 -9.64
C LEU A 391 -6.03 4.84 -9.02
N TYR A 392 -5.41 4.39 -7.92
CA TYR A 392 -5.83 3.17 -7.22
C TYR A 392 -7.24 3.30 -6.64
N ALA A 393 -7.59 4.45 -6.08
CA ALA A 393 -8.93 4.72 -5.58
C ALA A 393 -9.97 4.73 -6.73
N ALA A 394 -9.67 5.37 -7.86
CA ALA A 394 -10.53 5.37 -9.03
C ALA A 394 -10.73 3.96 -9.61
N TRP A 395 -9.66 3.16 -9.69
CA TRP A 395 -9.73 1.76 -10.11
C TRP A 395 -10.62 0.93 -9.17
N LYS A 396 -10.41 1.02 -7.85
CA LYS A 396 -11.11 0.19 -6.86
C LYS A 396 -12.58 0.58 -6.69
N PHE A 397 -12.88 1.89 -6.64
CA PHE A 397 -14.20 2.38 -6.22
C PHE A 397 -15.04 2.95 -7.36
N LEU A 398 -14.39 3.50 -8.40
CA LEU A 398 -15.06 4.06 -9.57
C LEU A 398 -14.99 3.14 -10.79
N HIS A 399 -14.42 1.94 -10.63
CA HIS A 399 -14.25 0.94 -11.69
C HIS A 399 -13.54 1.49 -12.94
N LEU A 400 -12.55 2.37 -12.74
CA LEU A 400 -11.75 2.91 -13.83
C LEU A 400 -10.94 1.77 -14.49
N ASP A 401 -11.27 1.49 -15.76
CA ASP A 401 -10.70 0.41 -16.55
C ASP A 401 -10.15 0.97 -17.88
N HIS A 402 -8.83 1.03 -18.03
CA HIS A 402 -8.18 1.59 -19.20
C HIS A 402 -6.84 0.89 -19.51
N CYS A 403 -6.70 0.45 -20.75
CA CYS A 403 -5.62 -0.44 -21.21
C CYS A 403 -4.32 0.29 -21.58
N ASP A 404 -4.35 1.62 -21.67
CA ASP A 404 -3.21 2.41 -22.10
C ASP A 404 -2.44 3.01 -20.92
N GLY A 405 -1.10 2.96 -21.04
CA GLY A 405 -0.19 3.57 -20.09
C GLY A 405 -0.32 5.09 -20.09
N GLY A 406 -0.49 5.67 -18.89
CA GLY A 406 -0.56 7.10 -18.70
C GLY A 406 0.39 7.59 -17.61
N TRP A 407 0.96 8.78 -17.84
CA TRP A 407 1.77 9.48 -16.85
C TRP A 407 0.97 9.81 -15.59
N LEU A 408 1.63 9.68 -14.45
CA LEU A 408 1.16 10.11 -13.13
C LEU A 408 2.11 11.14 -12.52
N GLU A 409 1.68 11.82 -11.46
CA GLU A 409 2.44 12.90 -10.79
C GLU A 409 3.85 12.47 -10.36
N ASP A 410 4.03 11.23 -9.89
CA ASP A 410 5.32 10.66 -9.50
C ASP A 410 6.25 10.38 -10.69
N SER A 411 5.83 10.71 -11.91
CA SER A 411 6.46 10.37 -13.19
C SER A 411 6.59 8.87 -13.47
N SER A 412 5.81 8.04 -12.79
CA SER A 412 5.57 6.67 -13.22
C SER A 412 4.53 6.65 -14.34
N VAL A 413 4.54 5.56 -15.10
CA VAL A 413 3.49 5.26 -16.08
C VAL A 413 2.74 4.02 -15.63
N ARG A 414 1.43 4.14 -15.50
CA ARG A 414 0.56 3.07 -14.99
C ARG A 414 -0.72 2.98 -15.82
N PHE A 415 -1.45 1.88 -15.65
CA PHE A 415 -2.76 1.68 -16.27
C PHE A 415 -3.63 0.76 -15.40
N PRO A 416 -4.90 1.12 -15.12
CA PRO A 416 -5.80 0.34 -14.28
C PRO A 416 -6.61 -0.65 -15.10
N ILE A 417 -6.67 -1.91 -14.67
CA ILE A 417 -7.49 -2.96 -15.32
C ILE A 417 -8.49 -3.52 -14.32
N VAL A 418 -9.78 -3.37 -14.61
CA VAL A 418 -10.87 -3.99 -13.82
C VAL A 418 -11.26 -5.32 -14.42
N ASN A 419 -11.38 -5.40 -15.74
CA ASN A 419 -11.69 -6.63 -16.47
C ASN A 419 -10.45 -7.09 -17.24
N PRO A 420 -9.73 -8.13 -16.78
CA PRO A 420 -8.52 -8.66 -17.42
C PRO A 420 -8.74 -9.04 -18.90
N ARG A 421 -7.78 -8.69 -19.77
CA ARG A 421 -7.84 -8.92 -21.22
C ARG A 421 -6.45 -9.23 -21.77
N ASP A 422 -6.36 -10.13 -22.74
CA ASP A 422 -5.09 -10.56 -23.33
C ASP A 422 -4.23 -9.40 -23.87
N ARG A 423 -4.87 -8.41 -24.50
CA ARG A 423 -4.19 -7.23 -25.08
C ARG A 423 -3.79 -6.18 -24.05
N CYS A 424 -4.17 -6.35 -22.78
CA CYS A 424 -3.95 -5.40 -21.69
C CYS A 424 -2.96 -5.93 -20.64
N GLY A 425 -1.84 -6.46 -21.12
CA GLY A 425 -0.76 -7.01 -20.30
C GLY A 425 -0.84 -8.52 -20.07
N GLY A 426 -1.87 -9.22 -20.57
CA GLY A 426 -1.96 -10.69 -20.54
C GLY A 426 -1.98 -11.32 -19.14
N LEU A 427 -2.27 -10.52 -18.11
CA LEU A 427 -2.33 -10.97 -16.73
C LEU A 427 -3.76 -11.39 -16.36
N PRO A 428 -3.94 -12.49 -15.60
CA PRO A 428 -5.27 -13.03 -15.29
C PRO A 428 -6.04 -12.21 -14.25
N ASP A 429 -5.35 -11.38 -13.46
CA ASP A 429 -5.93 -10.70 -12.32
C ASP A 429 -6.19 -9.20 -12.59
N PRO A 430 -7.22 -8.61 -11.99
CA PRO A 430 -7.44 -7.17 -12.03
C PRO A 430 -6.38 -6.42 -11.20
N GLY A 431 -6.12 -5.16 -11.52
CA GLY A 431 -5.16 -4.34 -10.79
C GLY A 431 -4.66 -3.14 -11.56
N VAL A 432 -3.96 -2.25 -10.86
CA VAL A 432 -3.18 -1.18 -11.48
C VAL A 432 -1.81 -1.72 -11.84
N ARG A 433 -1.49 -1.72 -13.14
CA ARG A 433 -0.22 -2.18 -13.68
C ARG A 433 0.72 -1.00 -13.91
N SER A 434 2.02 -1.26 -13.90
CA SER A 434 3.05 -0.23 -13.97
C SER A 434 4.13 -0.59 -14.99
N PHE A 435 4.48 0.37 -15.85
CA PHE A 435 5.69 0.33 -16.69
C PHE A 435 6.91 0.90 -15.97
N GLY A 436 6.80 1.17 -14.67
CA GLY A 436 7.84 1.79 -13.86
C GLY A 436 7.98 3.28 -14.16
N PHE A 437 9.22 3.75 -14.21
CA PHE A 437 9.58 5.15 -14.40
C PHE A 437 10.38 5.31 -15.70
N PRO A 438 9.70 5.35 -16.87
CA PRO A 438 10.37 5.53 -18.15
C PRO A 438 11.01 6.92 -18.26
N ASP A 439 11.90 7.07 -19.24
CA ASP A 439 12.47 8.37 -19.58
C ASP A 439 11.35 9.38 -19.86
N LYS A 440 11.40 10.50 -19.15
CA LYS A 440 10.41 11.59 -19.22
C LYS A 440 10.29 12.20 -20.60
N ALA A 441 11.33 12.09 -21.44
CA ALA A 441 11.31 12.58 -22.81
C ALA A 441 10.51 11.69 -23.78
N LYS A 442 10.15 10.45 -23.40
CA LYS A 442 9.38 9.55 -24.27
C LYS A 442 7.98 10.08 -24.52
N ARG A 443 7.62 10.20 -25.80
CA ARG A 443 6.30 10.67 -26.27
C ARG A 443 5.44 9.51 -26.78
N ILE A 444 5.08 8.60 -25.90
CA ILE A 444 4.29 7.40 -26.27
C ILE A 444 3.10 7.12 -25.34
N TYR A 445 3.08 7.76 -24.17
CA TYR A 445 2.07 7.52 -23.15
C TYR A 445 1.07 8.67 -23.13
N GLY A 446 -0.18 8.37 -22.77
CA GLY A 446 -1.16 9.39 -22.42
C GLY A 446 -0.94 9.93 -21.02
N VAL A 447 -1.98 10.51 -20.43
CA VAL A 447 -1.93 11.01 -19.06
C VAL A 447 -3.23 10.74 -18.33
N TYR A 448 -3.12 10.36 -17.04
CA TYR A 448 -4.28 10.35 -16.15
C TYR A 448 -4.36 11.69 -15.41
N CYS A 449 -5.49 12.37 -15.54
CA CYS A 449 -5.77 13.63 -14.89
C CYS A 449 -6.80 13.44 -13.78
N TYR A 450 -6.67 14.21 -12.70
CA TYR A 450 -7.61 14.26 -11.58
C TYR A 450 -8.27 15.63 -11.52
N THR A 451 -9.60 15.63 -11.40
CA THR A 451 -10.39 16.84 -11.14
C THR A 451 -11.27 16.65 -9.93
N GLN A 452 -11.31 17.67 -9.06
CA GLN A 452 -12.15 17.66 -7.87
C GLN A 452 -13.60 18.06 -8.15
N LYS A 453 -13.90 18.62 -9.32
CA LYS A 453 -15.28 18.92 -9.72
C LYS A 453 -16.00 17.61 -10.02
N GLY A 454 -17.06 17.30 -9.26
CA GLY A 454 -17.94 16.18 -9.54
C GLY A 454 -18.41 16.23 -11.00
N GLY A 455 -18.40 15.09 -11.68
CA GLY A 455 -18.74 14.98 -13.10
C GLY A 455 -20.17 15.43 -13.38
N GLY A 456 -20.33 16.72 -13.65
CA GLY A 456 -21.62 17.35 -13.84
C GLY A 456 -21.51 18.74 -14.42
N GLU A 457 -20.67 18.93 -15.46
CA GLU A 457 -20.84 20.01 -16.43
C GLU A 457 -19.90 19.85 -17.64
N TRP A 458 -20.19 18.89 -18.52
CA TRP A 458 -19.82 19.06 -19.93
C TRP A 458 -20.94 19.89 -20.57
N ARG A 459 -20.80 21.23 -20.52
CA ARG A 459 -21.61 22.14 -21.33
C ARG A 459 -20.78 22.60 -22.52
N GLY A 460 -21.26 22.29 -23.73
CA GLY A 460 -20.88 22.92 -25.00
C GLY A 460 -19.88 22.12 -25.80
#